data_AF-A0A1D6HWR3-F1
#
_entry.id   AF-A0A1D6HWR3-F1
#
_cell.length_a   1.000
_cell.length_b   1.000
_cell.length_c   1.000
_cell.angle_alpha   90.00
_cell.angle_beta   90.00
_cell.angle_gamma   90.00
#
_symmetry.space_group_name_H-M   'P 1'
#
loop_
_entity.id
_entity.type
_entity.pdbx_description
1 polymer ?
#
loop_
_entity_poly.entity_id
_entity_poly.type
_entity_poly.pdbx_seq_one_letter_code
_entity_poly.pdbx_strand_id
1 'polypeptide(L)'
;MLLSHVCENLIRNLKTGKVDQTLSLSGGKTTCIACQPTLPILVTALDDRIVCFWDASIYRLEEKVKIMGSYALELVFIADINGSARLVVKFKSMMVIMEVNLAIEYTSRWSDG
;
A
#
# COMPACT_ATOMS: atom_id res chain seq x y z
N MET A 1 -17.80 -22.78 8.41
CA MET A 1 -17.86 -21.36 8.00
C MET A 1 -16.82 -20.62 8.83
N LEU A 2 -15.60 -20.43 8.30
CA LEU A 2 -14.55 -19.71 9.02
C LEU A 2 -14.92 -18.22 9.02
N LEU A 3 -14.99 -17.59 10.20
CA LEU A 3 -15.04 -16.14 10.28
C LEU A 3 -13.78 -15.61 9.58
N SER A 4 -13.95 -14.92 8.45
CA SER A 4 -12.85 -14.17 7.87
C SER A 4 -12.47 -13.08 8.87
N HIS A 5 -11.26 -13.15 9.43
CA HIS A 5 -10.74 -12.05 10.23
C HIS A 5 -10.69 -10.79 9.36
N VAL A 6 -11.13 -9.67 9.91
CA VAL A 6 -11.02 -8.35 9.30
C VAL A 6 -9.84 -7.66 9.97
N CYS A 7 -8.89 -7.19 9.16
CA CYS A 7 -7.81 -6.32 9.58
C CYS A 7 -8.21 -4.87 9.30
N GLU A 8 -8.22 -4.04 10.33
CA GLU A 8 -8.54 -2.62 10.24
C GLU A 8 -7.31 -1.79 10.57
N ASN A 9 -6.88 -0.94 9.63
CA ASN A 9 -5.82 0.04 9.86
C ASN A 9 -6.42 1.44 9.88
N LEU A 10 -6.22 2.16 10.97
CA LEU A 10 -6.82 3.47 11.18
C LEU A 10 -5.85 4.56 10.75
N ILE A 11 -6.28 5.42 9.83
CA ILE A 11 -5.59 6.65 9.51
C ILE A 11 -6.18 7.73 10.41
N ARG A 12 -5.32 8.31 11.26
CA ARG A 12 -5.72 9.25 12.29
C ARG A 12 -5.02 10.58 12.11
N ASN A 13 -5.78 11.64 12.29
CA ASN A 13 -5.22 12.97 12.40
C ASN A 13 -4.52 13.11 13.75
N LEU A 14 -3.19 13.27 13.75
CA LEU A 14 -2.41 13.34 14.99
C LEU A 14 -2.83 14.50 15.90
N LYS A 15 -3.19 15.65 15.32
CA LYS A 15 -3.53 16.86 16.08
C LYS A 15 -4.88 16.76 16.78
N THR A 16 -5.87 16.14 16.13
CA THR A 16 -7.24 16.07 16.65
C THR A 16 -7.60 14.72 17.27
N GLY A 17 -6.79 13.68 17.02
CA GLY A 17 -7.05 12.30 17.45
C GLY A 17 -8.17 11.60 16.67
N LYS A 18 -8.84 12.30 15.75
CA LYS A 18 -9.95 11.76 14.95
C LYS A 18 -9.45 10.73 13.94
N VAL A 19 -10.28 9.74 13.66
CA VAL A 19 -10.08 8.79 12.57
C VAL A 19 -10.57 9.47 11.29
N ASP A 20 -9.64 9.75 10.37
CA ASP A 20 -9.96 10.33 9.06
C ASP A 20 -10.41 9.23 8.10
N GLN A 21 -9.85 8.01 8.24
CA GLN A 21 -10.20 6.85 7.43
C GLN A 21 -9.91 5.53 8.13
N THR A 22 -10.68 4.48 7.77
CA THR A 22 -10.42 3.08 8.16
C THR A 22 -10.15 2.23 6.92
N LEU A 23 -8.97 1.64 6.83
CA LEU A 23 -8.60 0.68 5.79
C LEU A 23 -8.96 -0.74 6.25
N SER A 24 -10.09 -1.26 5.75
CA SER A 24 -10.55 -2.61 6.09
C SER A 24 -10.12 -3.64 5.04
N LEU A 25 -9.43 -4.68 5.48
CA LEU A 25 -9.00 -5.81 4.67
C LEU A 25 -9.54 -7.10 5.24
N SER A 26 -10.13 -7.96 4.40
CA SER A 26 -10.33 -9.36 4.75
C SER A 26 -9.00 -10.12 4.67
N GLY A 27 -8.68 -10.89 5.71
CA GLY A 27 -7.49 -11.76 5.74
C GLY A 27 -6.60 -11.54 6.96
N GLY A 28 -5.30 -11.67 6.72
CA GLY A 28 -4.22 -11.54 7.70
C GLY A 28 -4.06 -10.13 8.29
N LYS A 29 -3.11 -9.98 9.22
CA LYS A 29 -2.81 -8.70 9.89
C LYS A 29 -1.71 -7.93 9.16
N THR A 30 -1.81 -6.61 9.14
CA THR A 30 -0.73 -5.75 8.62
C THR A 30 0.56 -5.96 9.38
N THR A 31 1.65 -6.15 8.65
CA THR A 31 3.01 -6.36 9.17
C THR A 31 3.91 -5.15 8.91
N CYS A 32 3.76 -4.51 7.76
CA CYS A 32 4.54 -3.34 7.37
C CYS A 32 3.78 -2.48 6.36
N ILE A 33 4.18 -1.21 6.25
CA ILE A 33 3.60 -0.22 5.37
C ILE A 33 4.70 0.57 4.65
N ALA A 34 4.40 1.14 3.48
CA ALA A 34 5.26 2.10 2.81
C ALA A 34 4.42 3.12 2.06
N CYS A 35 4.83 4.39 2.10
CA CYS A 35 4.26 5.45 1.29
C CYS A 35 5.25 5.83 0.20
N GLN A 36 4.78 5.95 -1.04
CA GLN A 36 5.62 6.44 -2.12
C GLN A 36 5.88 7.95 -1.90
N PRO A 37 7.12 8.45 -2.10
CA PRO A 37 7.46 9.83 -1.70
C PRO A 37 6.82 10.98 -2.50
N THR A 38 6.37 10.76 -3.73
CA THR A 38 5.94 11.79 -4.70
C THR A 38 4.56 11.57 -5.34
N LEU A 39 4.02 10.35 -5.25
CA LEU A 39 2.79 9.84 -5.83
C LEU A 39 1.91 9.35 -4.68
N PRO A 40 0.58 9.45 -4.77
CA PRO A 40 -0.33 9.02 -3.72
C PRO A 40 -0.50 7.50 -3.73
N ILE A 41 0.59 6.76 -3.47
CA ILE A 41 0.57 5.30 -3.36
C ILE A 41 0.93 4.93 -1.93
N LEU A 42 0.00 4.26 -1.26
CA LEU A 42 0.22 3.59 0.01
C LEU A 42 0.25 2.08 -0.25
N VAL A 43 1.19 1.39 0.38
CA VAL A 43 1.29 -0.06 0.31
C VAL A 43 1.29 -0.63 1.71
N THR A 44 0.53 -1.71 1.91
CA THR A 44 0.48 -2.45 3.17
C THR A 44 0.73 -3.93 2.88
N ALA A 45 1.55 -4.62 3.68
CA ALA A 45 1.70 -6.06 3.57
C ALA A 45 1.06 -6.78 4.77
N LEU A 46 0.45 -7.93 4.51
CA LEU A 46 -0.19 -8.79 5.49
C LEU A 46 0.67 -10.02 5.82
N ASP A 47 0.49 -10.57 7.02
CA ASP A 47 1.14 -11.81 7.48
C ASP A 47 0.71 -13.06 6.67
N ASP A 48 -0.39 -12.99 5.93
CA ASP A 48 -0.88 -14.02 5.02
C ASP A 48 -0.29 -13.94 3.59
N ARG A 49 0.72 -13.07 3.39
CA ARG A 49 1.48 -12.87 2.14
C ARG A 49 0.70 -12.12 1.05
N ILE A 50 -0.25 -11.29 1.45
CA ILE A 50 -0.88 -10.33 0.55
C ILE A 50 -0.22 -8.96 0.71
N VAL A 51 0.14 -8.34 -0.41
CA VAL A 51 0.53 -6.93 -0.50
C VAL A 51 -0.64 -6.17 -1.11
N CYS A 52 -1.14 -5.17 -0.43
CA CYS A 52 -2.25 -4.33 -0.87
C CYS A 52 -1.72 -2.97 -1.30
N PHE A 53 -2.13 -2.53 -2.49
CA PHE A 53 -1.86 -1.21 -3.04
C PHE A 53 -3.10 -0.34 -2.92
N TRP A 54 -2.89 0.88 -2.44
CA TRP A 54 -3.95 1.84 -2.16
C TRP A 54 -3.65 3.16 -2.86
N ASP A 55 -4.68 3.78 -3.45
CA ASP A 55 -4.65 5.20 -3.76
C ASP A 55 -4.70 5.97 -2.43
N ALA A 56 -3.62 6.65 -2.06
CA ALA A 56 -3.49 7.37 -0.80
C ALA A 56 -4.26 8.70 -0.79
N SER A 57 -4.73 9.20 -1.93
CA SER A 57 -5.50 10.45 -2.02
C SER A 57 -6.91 10.25 -1.45
N ILE A 58 -7.48 9.08 -1.71
CA ILE A 58 -8.86 8.70 -1.35
C ILE A 58 -8.93 7.42 -0.51
N TYR A 59 -7.78 6.81 -0.23
CA TYR A 59 -7.62 5.59 0.55
C TYR A 59 -8.42 4.39 0.02
N ARG A 60 -8.50 4.28 -1.32
CA ARG A 60 -9.18 3.18 -2.00
C ARG A 60 -8.19 2.04 -2.27
N LEU A 61 -8.60 0.81 -2.00
CA LEU A 61 -7.82 -0.37 -2.38
C LEU A 61 -7.86 -0.53 -3.91
N GLU A 62 -6.70 -0.46 -4.55
CA GLU A 62 -6.56 -0.63 -6.00
C GLU A 62 -6.25 -2.09 -6.35
N GLU A 63 -5.30 -2.71 -5.65
CA GLU A 63 -4.83 -4.05 -5.99
C GLU A 63 -4.41 -4.87 -4.77
N LYS A 64 -4.56 -6.20 -4.87
CA LYS A 64 -3.99 -7.19 -3.95
C LYS A 64 -3.08 -8.14 -4.71
N VAL A 65 -1.80 -8.18 -4.34
CA VAL A 65 -0.81 -9.07 -4.92
C VAL A 65 -0.43 -10.12 -3.90
N LYS A 66 -0.59 -11.40 -4.25
CA LYS A 66 -0.09 -12.51 -3.42
C LYS A 66 1.36 -12.79 -3.76
N ILE A 67 2.26 -12.60 -2.80
CA ILE A 67 3.69 -12.85 -2.98
C ILE A 67 4.04 -14.30 -2.63
N MET A 68 5.00 -14.87 -3.36
CA MET A 68 5.53 -16.22 -3.10
C MET A 68 6.56 -16.20 -1.96
N GLY A 69 6.65 -17.30 -1.21
CA GLY A 69 7.57 -17.42 -0.07
C GLY A 69 6.90 -17.15 1.27
N SER A 70 7.50 -16.24 2.06
CA SER A 70 7.06 -15.84 3.41
C SER A 70 6.33 -14.49 3.40
N TYR A 71 5.84 -14.02 4.55
CA TYR A 71 5.33 -12.66 4.67
C TYR A 71 6.47 -11.64 4.57
N ALA A 72 6.12 -10.42 4.15
CA ALA A 72 7.07 -9.31 4.04
C ALA A 72 7.44 -8.79 5.44
N LEU A 73 8.72 -8.48 5.65
CA LEU A 73 9.22 -7.86 6.86
C LEU A 73 9.38 -6.35 6.71
N GLU A 74 9.60 -5.88 5.48
CA GLU A 74 9.81 -4.47 5.18
C GLU A 74 9.38 -4.16 3.75
N LEU A 75 8.86 -2.95 3.57
CA LEU A 75 8.50 -2.36 2.29
C LEU A 75 9.21 -1.01 2.16
N VAL A 76 9.93 -0.80 1.07
CA VAL A 76 10.65 0.46 0.82
C VAL A 76 10.47 0.90 -0.62
N PHE A 77 9.97 2.12 -0.82
CA PHE A 77 9.94 2.70 -2.16
C PHE A 77 11.32 3.22 -2.56
N ILE A 78 11.73 2.90 -3.78
CA ILE A 78 12.90 3.49 -4.41
C ILE A 78 12.44 4.82 -5.03
N ALA A 79 13.07 5.91 -4.61
CA ALA A 79 12.88 7.20 -5.27
C ALA A 79 13.45 7.11 -6.68
N ASP A 80 12.59 7.19 -7.68
CA ASP A 80 12.98 7.25 -9.09
C ASP A 80 12.70 8.64 -9.64
N ILE A 81 13.60 9.11 -10.49
CA ILE A 81 13.52 10.42 -11.16
C ILE A 81 12.61 10.38 -12.38
N ASN A 82 12.30 9.19 -12.92
CA ASN A 82 11.58 9.03 -14.19
C ASN A 82 10.09 8.66 -14.01
N GLY A 83 9.51 8.89 -12.83
CA GLY A 83 8.10 8.61 -12.56
C GLY A 83 7.72 7.14 -12.40
N SER A 84 8.67 6.21 -12.60
CA SER A 84 8.48 4.79 -12.27
C SER A 84 8.46 4.60 -10.76
N ALA A 85 7.40 4.00 -10.22
CA ALA A 85 7.39 3.60 -8.82
C ALA A 85 7.96 2.18 -8.71
N ARG A 86 9.05 2.02 -7.94
CA ARG A 86 9.62 0.70 -7.63
C ARG A 86 9.55 0.45 -6.14
N LEU A 87 9.13 -0.75 -5.76
CA LEU A 87 8.97 -1.18 -4.38
C LEU A 87 9.91 -2.33 -4.09
N VAL A 88 10.74 -2.17 -3.07
CA VAL A 88 11.52 -3.25 -2.48
C VAL A 88 10.67 -3.96 -1.44
N VAL A 89 10.56 -5.27 -1.55
CA VAL A 89 9.92 -6.14 -0.57
C VAL A 89 10.98 -7.03 0.05
N LYS A 90 11.21 -6.88 1.35
CA LYS A 90 12.21 -7.65 2.09
C LYS A 90 11.57 -8.82 2.83
N PHE A 91 12.13 -10.00 2.63
CA PHE A 91 11.83 -11.22 3.36
C PHE A 91 12.96 -11.56 4.32
N LYS A 92 12.85 -12.68 5.06
CA LYS A 92 13.89 -13.11 5.99
C LYS A 92 15.23 -13.40 5.30
N SER A 93 15.20 -14.01 4.12
CA SER A 93 16.40 -14.51 3.42
C SER A 93 16.65 -13.86 2.06
N MET A 94 15.74 -13.02 1.56
CA MET A 94 15.84 -12.42 0.23
C MET A 94 15.13 -11.08 0.18
N MET A 95 15.42 -10.31 -0.87
CA MET A 95 14.68 -9.10 -1.24
C MET A 95 14.31 -9.19 -2.71
N VAL A 96 13.16 -8.64 -3.06
CA VAL A 96 12.70 -8.53 -4.45
C VAL A 96 12.35 -7.09 -4.77
N ILE A 97 12.54 -6.69 -6.02
CA ILE A 97 12.14 -5.38 -6.53
C ILE A 97 10.94 -5.60 -7.45
N MET A 98 9.86 -4.88 -7.17
CA MET A 98 8.64 -4.86 -7.96
C MET A 98 8.50 -3.50 -8.64
N GLU A 99 8.17 -3.50 -9.93
CA GLU A 99 7.65 -2.30 -10.60
C GLU A 99 6.17 -2.13 -10.25
N VAL A 100 5.81 -0.94 -9.84
CA VAL A 100 4.45 -0.56 -9.44
C VAL A 100 3.86 0.26 -10.59
N ASN A 101 3.15 -0.44 -11.48
CA ASN A 101 2.46 0.14 -12.63
C ASN A 101 0.97 0.29 -12.32
N LEU A 102 0.63 1.10 -11.32
CA LEU A 102 -0.78 1.43 -11.07
C LEU A 102 -1.23 2.43 -12.13
N ALA A 103 -2.31 2.11 -12.85
CA ALA A 103 -2.98 3.03 -13.76
C ALA A 103 -3.69 4.12 -12.93
N ILE A 104 -2.90 4.98 -12.29
CA ILE A 104 -3.42 6.16 -11.62
C ILE A 104 -3.60 7.19 -12.72
N GLU A 105 -4.82 7.31 -13.23
CA GLU A 105 -5.19 8.42 -14.11
C GLU A 105 -5.04 9.71 -13.31
N TYR A 106 -3.86 10.33 -13.42
CA TYR A 106 -3.69 11.74 -13.06
C TYR A 106 -4.43 12.55 -14.11
N THR A 107 -5.75 12.65 -14.00
CA THR A 107 -6.47 13.73 -14.65
C THR A 107 -5.98 15.01 -13.99
N SER A 108 -4.96 15.63 -14.60
CA SER A 108 -4.54 16.98 -14.29
C SER A 108 -5.74 17.89 -14.54
N ARG A 109 -6.48 18.18 -13.48
CA ARG A 109 -7.57 19.15 -13.47
C ARG A 109 -6.93 20.54 -13.55
N TRP A 110 -6.54 20.94 -14.75
CA TRP A 110 -6.34 22.33 -15.12
C TRP A 110 -7.35 22.66 -16.22
N SER A 111 -8.17 23.64 -15.90
CA SER A 111 -9.18 24.27 -16.74
C SER A 111 -8.58 24.86 -18.00
N ASP A 112 -9.07 24.43 -19.15
CA ASP A 112 -9.03 25.27 -20.34
C ASP A 112 -9.88 26.52 -20.06
N GLY A 113 -9.24 27.68 -20.23
CA GLY A 113 -9.88 28.98 -20.23
C GLY A 113 -10.57 29.30 -21.55
#